data_AF-A0A3C1DAG1-F1
#
_entry.id   AF-A0A3C1DAG1-F1
#
_cell.length_a   1.000
_cell.length_b   1.000
_cell.length_c   1.000
_cell.angle_alpha   90.00
_cell.angle_beta   90.00
_cell.angle_gamma   90.00
#
_symmetry.space_group_name_H-M   'P 1'
#
loop_
_entity.id
_entity.type
_entity.pdbx_description
1 polymer ?
#
loop_
_entity_poly.entity_id
_entity_poly.type
_entity_poly.pdbx_seq_one_letter_code
_entity_poly.pdbx_strand_id
1 'polypeptide(L)'
;MASAPETIAQHVLRALMALSVVFGAAQLGIYLAEEGIAGFAEPWRAVVYGMLVAAIAADFAAIVVLDRKRKVHAARMVARGLVALLLLAFVFDVLFVASTPLSSVLIFQFVCTMVYQMANDPNLDRHAPREGGFRGAIPLSFFNLFWIFTICSVLGLIGETLVSLVRDGHWESRAGFVFGPFSPIYGVGAVLITAALNLFHDRNPVALFLIGGTVGAVFEYFAGWFFETAFGIVAWSYEGHPFNFHGHTSLPMAAVWGLIGLGWMKLALPYVMLFIDRIPLRMRVPLTAVGAVLLLTDAILTVVALDCWYQRMLGNPISTPWQELCAQHFDDEFMRKRFETMSMWPVLADR
;
A
#
# COMPACT_ATOMS: atom_id res chain seq x y z
N MET A 1 16.92 -27.12 -27.80
CA MET A 1 17.14 -25.67 -27.68
C MET A 1 18.03 -25.41 -26.48
N ALA A 2 19.30 -25.07 -26.70
CA ALA A 2 20.20 -24.70 -25.62
C ALA A 2 19.67 -23.41 -24.97
N SER A 3 19.46 -23.45 -23.65
CA SER A 3 19.02 -22.26 -22.92
C SER A 3 20.12 -21.21 -22.92
N ALA A 4 19.76 -19.96 -23.19
CA ALA A 4 20.66 -18.82 -23.05
C ALA A 4 21.36 -18.85 -21.69
N PRO A 5 22.66 -18.51 -21.60
CA PRO A 5 23.38 -18.46 -20.34
C PRO A 5 22.72 -17.45 -19.40
N GLU A 6 22.49 -17.87 -18.15
CA GLU A 6 21.92 -17.02 -17.11
C GLU A 6 22.86 -15.85 -16.80
N THR A 7 22.30 -14.65 -16.66
CA THR A 7 23.10 -13.44 -16.42
C THR A 7 23.58 -13.37 -14.97
N ILE A 8 24.66 -12.64 -14.71
CA ILE A 8 25.17 -12.38 -13.33
C ILE A 8 24.05 -11.77 -12.46
N ALA A 9 23.22 -10.90 -13.04
CA ALA A 9 22.09 -10.29 -12.35
C ALA A 9 21.07 -11.31 -11.82
N GLN A 10 20.80 -12.39 -12.58
CA GLN A 10 19.88 -13.45 -12.15
C GLN A 10 20.44 -14.27 -10.98
N HIS A 11 21.76 -14.49 -10.96
CA HIS A 11 22.43 -15.16 -9.84
C HIS A 11 22.36 -14.33 -8.56
N VAL A 12 22.66 -13.02 -8.66
CA VAL A 12 22.56 -12.09 -7.53
C VAL A 12 21.13 -12.04 -7.00
N LEU A 13 20.14 -11.94 -7.88
CA LEU A 13 18.73 -11.90 -7.49
C LEU A 13 18.31 -13.17 -6.74
N ARG A 14 18.70 -14.36 -7.21
CA ARG A 14 18.43 -15.61 -6.49
C ARG A 14 19.11 -15.67 -5.13
N ALA A 15 20.33 -15.15 -5.02
CA ALA A 15 21.04 -15.07 -3.76
C ALA A 15 20.32 -14.16 -2.77
N LEU A 16 19.82 -12.99 -3.21
CA LEU A 16 19.02 -12.08 -2.39
C LEU A 16 17.70 -12.72 -1.92
N MET A 17 17.02 -13.46 -2.80
CA MET A 17 15.80 -14.20 -2.42
C MET A 17 16.09 -15.33 -1.42
N ALA A 18 17.22 -16.03 -1.57
CA ALA A 18 17.64 -17.05 -0.60
C ALA A 18 18.05 -16.43 0.75
N LEU A 19 18.74 -15.28 0.73
CA LEU A 19 19.10 -14.53 1.93
C LEU A 19 17.84 -14.04 2.68
N SER A 20 16.79 -13.67 1.96
CA SER A 20 15.50 -13.28 2.53
C SER A 20 14.85 -14.40 3.36
N VAL A 21 15.06 -15.67 2.98
CA VAL A 21 14.62 -16.84 3.78
C VAL A 21 15.42 -16.93 5.08
N VAL A 22 16.74 -16.75 5.02
CA VAL A 22 17.63 -16.80 6.19
C VAL A 22 17.29 -15.68 7.17
N PHE A 23 17.11 -14.46 6.67
CA PHE A 23 16.71 -13.33 7.51
C PHE A 23 15.32 -13.51 8.11
N GLY A 24 14.35 -14.06 7.37
CA GLY A 24 13.03 -14.37 7.93
C GLY A 24 13.10 -15.43 9.04
N ALA A 25 13.95 -16.45 8.89
CA ALA A 25 14.15 -17.46 9.93
C ALA A 25 14.86 -16.89 11.17
N ALA A 26 15.88 -16.05 10.97
CA ALA A 26 16.57 -15.35 12.04
C ALA A 26 15.60 -14.38 12.77
N GLN A 27 14.74 -13.69 12.03
CA GLN A 27 13.71 -12.80 12.55
C GLN A 27 12.74 -13.55 13.47
N LEU A 28 12.25 -14.71 13.04
CA LEU A 28 11.40 -15.58 13.87
C LEU A 28 12.16 -16.06 15.12
N GLY A 29 13.45 -16.39 14.99
CA GLY A 29 14.28 -16.82 16.11
C GLY A 29 14.50 -15.73 17.15
N ILE A 30 14.84 -14.51 16.73
CA ILE A 30 14.99 -13.34 17.60
C ILE A 30 13.67 -13.02 18.29
N TYR A 31 12.58 -12.99 17.52
CA TYR A 31 11.23 -12.74 18.04
C TYR A 31 10.81 -13.74 19.13
N LEU A 32 11.04 -15.03 18.90
CA LEU A 32 10.75 -16.07 19.89
C LEU A 32 11.68 -16.00 21.11
N ALA A 33 12.89 -15.48 20.97
CA ALA A 33 13.90 -15.40 22.02
C ALA A 33 13.81 -14.13 22.89
N GLU A 34 13.50 -12.97 22.30
CA GLU A 34 13.43 -11.69 23.01
C GLU A 34 12.07 -11.48 23.72
N GLU A 35 10.96 -11.79 23.06
CA GLU A 35 9.62 -11.52 23.61
C GLU A 35 8.96 -12.78 24.19
N GLY A 36 9.23 -13.97 23.64
CA GLY A 36 8.51 -15.19 24.00
C GLY A 36 6.98 -15.03 23.84
N ILE A 37 6.19 -16.06 24.19
CA ILE A 37 4.71 -15.93 24.21
C ILE A 37 4.25 -14.97 25.32
N ALA A 38 5.08 -14.76 26.36
CA ALA A 38 4.76 -14.01 27.56
C ALA A 38 5.05 -12.50 27.48
N GLY A 39 5.84 -12.04 26.49
CA GLY A 39 6.11 -10.61 26.25
C GLY A 39 4.99 -9.89 25.51
N PHE A 40 4.05 -10.62 24.92
CA PHE A 40 2.86 -10.04 24.33
C PHE A 40 1.84 -9.67 25.38
N ALA A 41 1.32 -8.44 25.29
CA ALA A 41 0.12 -8.03 26.02
C ALA A 41 -1.04 -9.01 25.78
N GLU A 42 -1.13 -9.59 24.56
CA GLU A 42 -2.16 -10.54 24.18
C GLU A 42 -1.59 -11.72 23.36
N PRO A 43 -1.81 -12.99 23.78
CA PRO A 43 -1.21 -14.18 23.13
C PRO A 43 -1.55 -14.36 21.64
N TRP A 44 -2.69 -13.87 21.18
CA TRP A 44 -3.07 -14.00 19.76
C TRP A 44 -2.15 -13.21 18.83
N ARG A 45 -1.57 -12.10 19.31
CA ARG A 45 -0.63 -11.28 18.53
C ARG A 45 0.60 -12.09 18.16
N ALA A 46 1.11 -12.87 19.13
CA ALA A 46 2.23 -13.77 18.94
C ALA A 46 1.97 -14.80 17.82
N VAL A 47 0.77 -15.39 17.84
CA VAL A 47 0.35 -16.40 16.87
C VAL A 47 0.21 -15.80 15.47
N VAL A 48 -0.49 -14.68 15.34
CA VAL A 48 -0.71 -14.02 14.04
C VAL A 48 0.62 -13.63 13.40
N TYR A 49 1.51 -13.02 14.16
CA TYR A 49 2.82 -12.64 13.64
C TYR A 49 3.67 -13.85 13.25
N GLY A 50 3.72 -14.89 14.09
CA GLY A 50 4.43 -16.13 13.77
C GLY A 50 3.91 -16.77 12.48
N MET A 51 2.59 -16.75 12.27
CA MET A 51 1.97 -17.21 11.02
C MET A 51 2.37 -16.36 9.81
N LEU A 52 2.39 -15.02 9.95
CA LEU A 52 2.79 -14.10 8.89
C LEU A 52 4.25 -14.33 8.48
N VAL A 53 5.17 -14.37 9.44
CA VAL A 53 6.61 -14.59 9.18
C VAL A 53 6.85 -15.97 8.56
N ALA A 54 6.16 -17.02 9.04
CA ALA A 54 6.26 -18.35 8.48
C ALA A 54 5.74 -18.41 7.03
N ALA A 55 4.61 -17.77 6.74
CA ALA A 55 4.05 -17.68 5.40
C ALA A 55 4.99 -16.91 4.44
N ILE A 56 5.58 -15.80 4.89
CA ILE A 56 6.58 -15.03 4.12
C ILE A 56 7.79 -15.91 3.79
N ALA A 57 8.34 -16.62 4.77
CA ALA A 57 9.48 -17.51 4.56
C ALA A 57 9.16 -18.64 3.58
N ALA A 58 7.96 -19.23 3.69
CA ALA A 58 7.48 -20.27 2.77
C ALA A 58 7.35 -19.75 1.34
N ASP A 59 6.83 -18.54 1.15
CA ASP A 59 6.70 -17.90 -0.17
C ASP A 59 8.07 -17.61 -0.79
N PHE A 60 9.04 -17.08 -0.03
CA PHE A 60 10.41 -16.90 -0.53
C PHE A 60 11.04 -18.23 -0.96
N ALA A 61 10.90 -19.28 -0.15
CA ALA A 61 11.39 -20.62 -0.49
C ALA A 61 10.69 -21.16 -1.75
N ALA A 62 9.38 -20.99 -1.88
CA ALA A 62 8.61 -21.38 -3.05
C ALA A 62 9.08 -20.64 -4.31
N ILE A 63 9.34 -19.34 -4.23
CA ILE A 63 9.87 -18.54 -5.34
C ILE A 63 11.24 -19.08 -5.76
N VAL A 64 12.17 -19.31 -4.83
CA VAL A 64 13.51 -19.86 -5.14
C VAL A 64 13.41 -21.22 -5.83
N VAL A 65 12.53 -22.11 -5.34
CA VAL A 65 12.32 -23.45 -5.93
C VAL A 65 11.70 -23.37 -7.32
N LEU A 66 10.66 -22.55 -7.50
CA LEU A 66 9.98 -22.37 -8.77
C LEU A 66 10.90 -21.74 -9.82
N ASP A 67 11.70 -20.76 -9.41
CA ASP A 67 12.67 -20.09 -10.26
C ASP A 67 13.77 -21.05 -10.74
N ARG A 68 14.33 -21.88 -9.84
CA ARG A 68 15.28 -22.96 -10.20
C ARG A 68 14.68 -23.97 -11.17
N LYS A 69 13.38 -24.27 -11.05
CA LYS A 69 12.63 -25.13 -11.97
C LYS A 69 12.23 -24.42 -13.27
N ARG A 70 12.67 -23.18 -13.49
CA ARG A 70 12.33 -22.32 -14.64
C ARG A 70 10.83 -22.08 -14.80
N LYS A 71 10.04 -22.21 -13.72
CA LYS A 71 8.60 -21.91 -13.69
C LYS A 71 8.36 -20.44 -13.32
N VAL A 72 8.95 -19.52 -14.09
CA VAL A 72 8.99 -18.07 -13.78
C VAL A 72 7.59 -17.45 -13.67
N HIS A 73 6.62 -17.91 -14.46
CA HIS A 73 5.24 -17.40 -14.34
C HIS A 73 4.61 -17.73 -12.99
N ALA A 74 4.76 -18.98 -12.50
CA ALA A 74 4.27 -19.38 -11.19
C ALA A 74 5.01 -18.65 -10.06
N ALA A 75 6.33 -18.51 -10.18
CA ALA A 75 7.14 -17.77 -9.20
C ALA A 75 6.69 -16.31 -9.07
N ARG A 76 6.33 -15.65 -10.19
CA ARG A 76 5.77 -14.29 -10.17
C ARG A 76 4.39 -14.20 -9.52
N MET A 77 3.53 -15.20 -9.70
CA MET A 77 2.23 -15.23 -9.03
C MET A 77 2.38 -15.33 -7.52
N VAL A 78 3.32 -16.16 -7.04
CA VAL A 78 3.69 -16.22 -5.62
C VAL A 78 4.27 -14.88 -5.16
N ALA A 79 5.20 -14.29 -5.91
CA ALA A 79 5.80 -13.00 -5.57
C ALA A 79 4.79 -11.84 -5.47
N ARG A 80 3.69 -11.88 -6.25
CA ARG A 80 2.59 -10.92 -6.12
C ARG A 80 1.84 -11.07 -4.80
N GLY A 81 1.51 -12.31 -4.42
CA GLY A 81 0.90 -12.60 -3.12
C GLY A 81 1.81 -12.21 -1.96
N LEU A 82 3.11 -12.50 -2.09
CA LEU A 82 4.13 -12.15 -1.12
C LEU A 82 4.23 -10.64 -0.89
N VAL A 83 4.06 -9.78 -1.90
CA VAL A 83 4.03 -8.32 -1.68
C VAL A 83 2.86 -7.92 -0.78
N ALA A 84 1.66 -8.46 -1.01
CA ALA A 84 0.51 -8.16 -0.16
C ALA A 84 0.73 -8.67 1.28
N LEU A 85 1.30 -9.87 1.42
CA LEU A 85 1.63 -10.45 2.72
C LEU A 85 2.70 -9.65 3.47
N LEU A 86 3.73 -9.16 2.77
CA LEU A 86 4.77 -8.30 3.34
C LEU A 86 4.19 -6.95 3.81
N LEU A 87 3.30 -6.34 3.03
CA LEU A 87 2.62 -5.10 3.44
C LEU A 87 1.72 -5.34 4.66
N LEU A 88 1.02 -6.48 4.72
CA LEU A 88 0.20 -6.85 5.88
C LEU A 88 1.05 -7.11 7.13
N ALA A 89 2.14 -7.88 6.99
CA ALA A 89 3.08 -8.13 8.07
C ALA A 89 3.74 -6.83 8.55
N PHE A 90 3.99 -5.92 7.62
CA PHE A 90 4.50 -4.59 7.94
C PHE A 90 3.51 -3.77 8.77
N VAL A 91 2.24 -3.68 8.34
CA VAL A 91 1.19 -3.00 9.12
C VAL A 91 1.04 -3.63 10.51
N PHE A 92 1.07 -4.96 10.59
CA PHE A 92 0.98 -5.67 11.86
C PHE A 92 2.18 -5.38 12.78
N ASP A 93 3.40 -5.42 12.25
CA ASP A 93 4.64 -5.13 12.97
C ASP A 93 4.60 -3.72 13.58
N VAL A 94 4.22 -2.71 12.79
CA VAL A 94 4.14 -1.33 13.27
C VAL A 94 3.06 -1.14 14.33
N LEU A 95 1.87 -1.73 14.15
CA LEU A 95 0.74 -1.52 15.07
C LEU A 95 0.89 -2.27 16.41
N PHE A 96 1.55 -3.42 16.41
CA PHE A 96 1.47 -4.34 17.55
C PHE A 96 2.81 -4.72 18.18
N VAL A 97 3.93 -4.55 17.47
CA VAL A 97 5.26 -4.96 17.93
C VAL A 97 6.17 -3.74 18.10
N ALA A 98 6.15 -2.81 17.14
CA ALA A 98 6.93 -1.57 17.12
C ALA A 98 8.44 -1.76 17.30
N SER A 99 9.01 -2.88 16.83
CA SER A 99 10.45 -3.16 16.96
C SER A 99 11.21 -2.86 15.66
N THR A 100 12.16 -1.94 15.75
CA THR A 100 12.87 -1.43 14.57
C THR A 100 13.80 -2.40 13.85
N PRO A 101 14.41 -3.41 14.50
CA PRO A 101 15.13 -4.45 13.76
C PRO A 101 14.20 -5.26 12.84
N LEU A 102 12.99 -5.58 13.29
CA LEU A 102 12.04 -6.41 12.53
C LEU A 102 11.52 -5.68 11.29
N SER A 103 11.15 -4.40 11.43
CA SER A 103 10.70 -3.58 10.30
C SER A 103 11.76 -3.48 9.18
N SER A 104 13.05 -3.45 9.55
CA SER A 104 14.15 -3.37 8.57
C SER A 104 14.27 -4.62 7.68
N VAL A 105 14.01 -5.81 8.24
CA VAL A 105 14.02 -7.07 7.49
C VAL A 105 12.83 -7.12 6.53
N LEU A 106 11.64 -6.70 6.97
CA LEU A 106 10.45 -6.65 6.12
C LEU A 106 10.64 -5.68 4.94
N ILE A 107 11.27 -4.52 5.16
CA ILE A 107 11.62 -3.58 4.09
C ILE A 107 12.60 -4.22 3.11
N PHE A 108 13.66 -4.88 3.60
CA PHE A 108 14.61 -5.57 2.74
C PHE A 108 13.94 -6.66 1.90
N GLN A 109 13.08 -7.47 2.51
CA GLN A 109 12.31 -8.51 1.84
C GLN A 109 11.36 -7.92 0.78
N PHE A 110 10.68 -6.82 1.10
CA PHE A 110 9.84 -6.10 0.15
C PHE A 110 10.63 -5.61 -1.07
N VAL A 111 11.81 -5.00 -0.85
CA VAL A 111 12.69 -4.55 -1.93
C VAL A 111 13.15 -5.73 -2.79
N CYS A 112 13.54 -6.85 -2.18
CA CYS A 112 13.94 -8.05 -2.91
C CYS A 112 12.81 -8.61 -3.78
N THR A 113 11.60 -8.73 -3.23
CA THR A 113 10.43 -9.23 -3.97
C THR A 113 10.01 -8.28 -5.09
N MET A 114 10.06 -6.97 -4.87
CA MET A 114 9.82 -5.96 -5.89
C MET A 114 10.83 -6.09 -7.05
N VAL A 115 12.13 -6.10 -6.75
CA VAL A 115 13.18 -6.21 -7.77
C VAL A 115 13.03 -7.53 -8.51
N TYR A 116 12.69 -8.62 -7.82
CA TYR A 116 12.40 -9.92 -8.45
C TYR A 116 11.24 -9.85 -9.44
N GLN A 117 10.14 -9.20 -9.06
CA GLN A 117 8.98 -9.05 -9.93
C GLN A 117 9.29 -8.21 -11.17
N MET A 118 10.02 -7.10 -11.00
CA MET A 118 10.38 -6.22 -12.10
C MET A 118 11.37 -6.90 -13.06
N ALA A 119 12.41 -7.53 -12.54
CA ALA A 119 13.42 -8.22 -13.34
C ALA A 119 12.85 -9.37 -14.19
N ASN A 120 11.72 -9.94 -13.77
CA ASN A 120 11.04 -11.03 -14.47
C ASN A 120 9.72 -10.60 -15.15
N ASP A 121 9.41 -9.30 -15.21
CA ASP A 121 8.19 -8.80 -15.85
C ASP A 121 8.36 -8.74 -17.38
N PRO A 122 7.62 -9.57 -18.16
CA PRO A 122 7.70 -9.55 -19.63
C PRO A 122 7.18 -8.24 -20.23
N ASN A 123 6.43 -7.44 -19.45
CA ASN A 123 5.90 -6.17 -19.91
C ASN A 123 6.77 -4.97 -19.48
N LEU A 124 7.91 -5.19 -18.81
CA LEU A 124 8.76 -4.10 -18.35
C LEU A 124 9.37 -3.31 -19.51
N ASP A 125 9.62 -3.96 -20.65
CA ASP A 125 10.24 -3.33 -21.84
C ASP A 125 9.17 -2.78 -22.81
N ARG A 126 7.90 -2.72 -22.38
CA ARG A 126 6.81 -2.20 -23.21
C ARG A 126 7.06 -0.74 -23.57
N HIS A 127 6.86 -0.41 -24.83
CA HIS A 127 6.90 0.96 -25.33
C HIS A 127 5.48 1.51 -25.43
N ALA A 128 5.34 2.83 -25.34
CA ALA A 128 4.06 3.49 -25.58
C ALA A 128 3.50 3.07 -26.95
N PRO A 129 2.19 2.76 -27.06
CA PRO A 129 1.58 2.46 -28.35
C PRO A 129 1.78 3.64 -29.31
N ARG A 130 2.16 3.32 -30.57
CA ARG A 130 2.55 4.33 -31.56
C ARG A 130 1.39 5.21 -32.02
N GLU A 131 0.17 4.69 -32.09
CA GLU A 131 -1.06 5.44 -32.36
C GLU A 131 -2.28 4.77 -31.71
N GLY A 132 -3.22 5.59 -31.19
CA GLY A 132 -4.39 5.12 -30.44
C GLY A 132 -4.05 4.72 -29.00
N GLY A 133 -4.69 5.39 -28.03
CA GLY A 133 -4.51 5.07 -26.60
C GLY A 133 -4.74 3.60 -26.27
N PHE A 134 -4.31 3.18 -25.08
CA PHE A 134 -4.35 1.78 -24.65
C PHE A 134 -5.75 1.16 -24.85
N ARG A 135 -5.88 0.24 -25.82
CA ARG A 135 -7.10 -0.56 -26.09
C ARG A 135 -6.81 -1.99 -25.66
N GLY A 136 -7.17 -2.34 -24.43
CA GLY A 136 -6.90 -3.68 -23.89
C GLY A 136 -6.79 -3.71 -22.36
N ALA A 137 -6.78 -4.92 -21.81
CA ALA A 137 -6.44 -5.15 -20.42
C ALA A 137 -4.98 -4.73 -20.16
N ILE A 138 -4.77 -3.94 -19.13
CA ILE A 138 -3.46 -3.43 -18.74
C ILE A 138 -2.67 -4.52 -18.01
N PRO A 139 -1.36 -4.66 -18.27
CA PRO A 139 -0.54 -5.57 -17.50
C PRO A 139 -0.49 -5.11 -16.04
N LEU A 140 -1.07 -5.92 -15.15
CA LEU A 140 -1.03 -5.73 -13.69
C LEU A 140 0.35 -6.16 -13.14
N SER A 141 1.40 -5.47 -13.57
CA SER A 141 2.74 -5.66 -13.02
C SER A 141 3.01 -4.68 -11.89
N PHE A 142 3.94 -5.03 -11.00
CA PHE A 142 4.32 -4.18 -9.88
C PHE A 142 4.67 -2.76 -10.35
N PHE A 143 5.43 -2.64 -11.44
CA PHE A 143 5.81 -1.35 -12.02
C PHE A 143 4.59 -0.47 -12.34
N ASN A 144 3.61 -1.00 -13.08
CA ASN A 144 2.43 -0.22 -13.46
C ASN A 144 1.57 0.12 -12.25
N LEU A 145 1.37 -0.83 -11.34
CA LEU A 145 0.56 -0.61 -10.15
C LEU A 145 1.20 0.43 -9.21
N PHE A 146 2.53 0.38 -9.04
CA PHE A 146 3.28 1.35 -8.25
C PHE A 146 3.13 2.77 -8.79
N TRP A 147 3.27 2.95 -10.10
CA TRP A 147 3.14 4.28 -10.71
C TRP A 147 1.69 4.76 -10.79
N ILE A 148 0.72 3.86 -11.00
CA ILE A 148 -0.71 4.18 -10.87
C ILE A 148 -0.98 4.68 -9.47
N PHE A 149 -0.54 3.96 -8.44
CA PHE A 149 -0.64 4.38 -7.04
C PHE A 149 -0.03 5.77 -6.85
N THR A 150 1.24 5.94 -7.23
CA THR A 150 1.99 7.18 -6.99
C THR A 150 1.33 8.39 -7.66
N ILE A 151 0.97 8.27 -8.95
CA ILE A 151 0.35 9.36 -9.71
C ILE A 151 -1.03 9.67 -9.16
N CYS A 152 -1.84 8.66 -8.85
CA CYS A 152 -3.20 8.87 -8.34
C CYS A 152 -3.22 9.40 -6.91
N SER A 153 -2.24 9.05 -6.08
CA SER A 153 -2.07 9.64 -4.74
C SER A 153 -1.86 11.16 -4.80
N VAL A 154 -1.20 11.66 -5.86
CA VAL A 154 -0.98 13.10 -6.08
C VAL A 154 -2.19 13.74 -6.78
N LEU A 155 -2.68 13.14 -7.86
CA LEU A 155 -3.79 13.70 -8.64
C LEU A 155 -5.09 13.74 -7.84
N GLY A 156 -5.37 12.70 -7.06
CA GLY A 156 -6.52 12.65 -6.18
C GLY A 156 -6.45 13.73 -5.10
N LEU A 157 -5.26 13.90 -4.49
CA LEU A 157 -5.02 14.98 -3.53
C LEU A 157 -5.26 16.36 -4.14
N ILE A 158 -4.69 16.63 -5.33
CA ILE A 158 -4.90 17.90 -6.04
C ILE A 158 -6.39 18.11 -6.32
N GLY A 159 -7.08 17.09 -6.80
CA GLY A 159 -8.51 17.14 -7.08
C GLY A 159 -9.33 17.48 -5.84
N GLU A 160 -9.06 16.80 -4.72
CA GLU A 160 -9.77 17.01 -3.46
C GLU A 160 -9.52 18.42 -2.89
N THR A 161 -8.27 18.87 -2.88
CA THR A 161 -7.91 20.22 -2.41
C THR A 161 -8.55 21.30 -3.29
N LEU A 162 -8.62 21.13 -4.61
CA LEU A 162 -9.31 22.08 -5.49
C LEU A 162 -10.82 22.12 -5.24
N VAL A 163 -11.46 20.96 -5.06
CA VAL A 163 -12.90 20.89 -4.76
C VAL A 163 -13.20 21.55 -3.42
N SER A 164 -12.40 21.27 -2.39
CA SER A 164 -12.56 21.88 -1.07
C SER A 164 -12.28 23.38 -1.10
N LEU A 165 -11.26 23.86 -1.84
CA LEU A 165 -11.00 25.28 -1.99
C LEU A 165 -12.20 26.03 -2.60
N VAL A 166 -12.86 25.44 -3.59
CA VAL A 166 -14.05 26.03 -4.23
C VAL A 166 -15.27 25.97 -3.31
N ARG A 167 -15.45 24.87 -2.56
CA ARG A 167 -16.62 24.65 -1.70
C ARG A 167 -16.55 25.42 -0.38
N ASP A 168 -15.39 25.35 0.28
CA ASP A 168 -15.18 25.80 1.66
C ASP A 168 -14.52 27.19 1.69
N GLY A 169 -13.92 27.63 0.57
CA GLY A 169 -13.38 28.98 0.41
C GLY A 169 -12.03 29.23 1.09
N HIS A 170 -11.42 28.20 1.68
CA HIS A 170 -10.07 28.27 2.24
C HIS A 170 -9.24 27.04 1.87
N TRP A 171 -7.93 27.16 2.05
CA TRP A 171 -6.99 26.08 1.81
C TRP A 171 -6.91 25.18 3.04
N GLU A 172 -7.05 23.88 2.82
CA GLU A 172 -6.88 22.85 3.85
C GLU A 172 -5.87 21.80 3.41
N SER A 173 -5.05 21.33 4.33
CA SER A 173 -4.20 20.15 4.10
C SER A 173 -5.06 18.89 4.07
N ARG A 174 -4.99 18.18 2.93
CA ARG A 174 -5.68 16.90 2.69
C ARG A 174 -4.70 15.75 2.43
N ALA A 175 -3.42 15.99 2.70
CA ALA A 175 -2.39 14.96 2.53
C ALA A 175 -2.63 13.81 3.51
N GLY A 176 -2.39 12.59 3.06
CA GLY A 176 -2.60 11.39 3.89
C GLY A 176 -1.31 10.76 4.40
N PHE A 177 -0.14 11.26 3.97
CA PHE A 177 1.16 10.91 4.55
C PHE A 177 1.81 12.11 5.25
N VAL A 178 2.78 11.86 6.13
CA VAL A 178 3.53 12.92 6.82
C VAL A 178 4.47 13.69 5.89
N PHE A 179 5.00 13.05 4.84
CA PHE A 179 5.80 13.71 3.82
C PHE A 179 5.12 13.77 2.44
N GLY A 180 5.57 14.73 1.63
CA GLY A 180 5.18 14.87 0.22
C GLY A 180 3.69 15.16 -0.05
N PRO A 181 3.30 15.32 -1.32
CA PRO A 181 1.91 15.55 -1.71
C PRO A 181 1.20 14.23 -2.00
N PHE A 182 1.25 13.27 -1.07
CA PHE A 182 0.70 11.94 -1.27
C PHE A 182 -0.52 11.71 -0.37
N SER A 183 -1.64 11.33 -1.00
CA SER A 183 -2.80 10.81 -0.29
C SER A 183 -3.02 9.34 -0.70
N PRO A 184 -2.62 8.36 0.14
CA PRO A 184 -2.61 6.95 -0.21
C PRO A 184 -4.00 6.41 -0.52
N ILE A 185 -5.07 7.02 0.02
CA ILE A 185 -6.44 6.55 -0.23
C ILE A 185 -6.80 6.61 -1.72
N TYR A 186 -6.38 7.65 -2.43
CA TYR A 186 -6.60 7.77 -3.87
C TYR A 186 -5.72 6.83 -4.67
N GLY A 187 -4.46 6.64 -4.24
CA GLY A 187 -3.55 5.68 -4.86
C GLY A 187 -4.06 4.24 -4.74
N VAL A 188 -4.45 3.81 -3.54
CA VAL A 188 -5.00 2.47 -3.29
C VAL A 188 -6.32 2.31 -4.01
N GLY A 189 -7.23 3.29 -3.94
CA GLY A 189 -8.50 3.26 -4.66
C GLY A 189 -8.31 3.07 -6.16
N ALA A 190 -7.39 3.81 -6.78
CA ALA A 190 -7.08 3.67 -8.20
C ALA A 190 -6.49 2.29 -8.54
N VAL A 191 -5.60 1.74 -7.71
CA VAL A 191 -5.04 0.39 -7.89
C VAL A 191 -6.12 -0.68 -7.78
N LEU A 192 -7.00 -0.60 -6.77
CA LEU A 192 -8.07 -1.56 -6.55
C LEU A 192 -9.10 -1.54 -7.68
N ILE A 193 -9.55 -0.34 -8.07
CA ILE A 193 -10.47 -0.17 -9.21
C ILE A 193 -9.82 -0.67 -10.50
N THR A 194 -8.54 -0.35 -10.73
CA THR A 194 -7.81 -0.85 -11.91
C THR A 194 -7.78 -2.37 -11.88
N ALA A 195 -7.33 -3.00 -10.79
CA ALA A 195 -7.22 -4.45 -10.69
C ALA A 195 -8.57 -5.16 -10.87
N ALA A 196 -9.64 -4.63 -10.27
CA ALA A 196 -10.97 -5.21 -10.34
C ALA A 196 -11.62 -5.03 -11.73
N LEU A 197 -11.51 -3.84 -12.32
CA LEU A 197 -12.15 -3.52 -13.60
C LEU A 197 -11.32 -3.96 -14.81
N ASN A 198 -10.03 -4.30 -14.64
CA ASN A 198 -9.16 -4.73 -15.75
C ASN A 198 -9.74 -5.95 -16.50
N LEU A 199 -10.35 -6.89 -15.78
CA LEU A 199 -11.00 -8.08 -16.35
C LEU A 199 -12.29 -7.75 -17.12
N PHE A 200 -12.85 -6.56 -16.90
CA PHE A 200 -14.13 -6.12 -17.43
C PHE A 200 -14.03 -4.89 -18.33
N HIS A 201 -12.83 -4.53 -18.79
CA HIS A 201 -12.59 -3.28 -19.53
C HIS A 201 -13.47 -3.14 -20.79
N ASP A 202 -13.83 -4.26 -21.44
CA ASP A 202 -14.71 -4.31 -22.62
C ASP A 202 -16.21 -4.44 -22.29
N ARG A 203 -16.60 -4.51 -21.01
CA ARG A 203 -18.01 -4.67 -20.62
C ARG A 203 -18.79 -3.37 -20.76
N ASN A 204 -20.12 -3.51 -20.78
CA ASN A 204 -21.06 -2.38 -20.81
C ASN A 204 -20.74 -1.39 -19.66
N PRO A 205 -20.76 -0.06 -19.91
CA PRO A 205 -20.65 0.99 -18.89
C PRO A 205 -21.37 0.72 -17.57
N VAL A 206 -22.56 0.12 -17.60
CA VAL A 206 -23.34 -0.22 -16.39
C VAL A 206 -22.59 -1.22 -15.50
N ALA A 207 -21.94 -2.23 -16.08
CA ALA A 207 -21.17 -3.20 -15.32
C ALA A 207 -19.93 -2.55 -14.68
N LEU A 208 -19.25 -1.66 -15.41
CA LEU A 208 -18.11 -0.90 -14.88
C LEU A 208 -18.53 0.00 -13.70
N PHE A 209 -19.68 0.65 -13.83
CA PHE A 209 -20.26 1.47 -12.77
C PHE A 209 -20.59 0.64 -11.51
N LEU A 210 -21.27 -0.50 -11.65
CA LEU A 210 -21.67 -1.34 -10.51
C LEU A 210 -20.47 -2.00 -9.81
N ILE A 211 -19.51 -2.50 -10.57
CA ILE A 211 -18.30 -3.13 -10.00
C ILE A 211 -17.42 -2.05 -9.37
N GLY A 212 -17.21 -0.92 -10.06
CA GLY A 212 -16.43 0.20 -9.54
C GLY A 212 -17.04 0.78 -8.26
N GLY A 213 -18.37 0.94 -8.23
CA GLY A 213 -19.08 1.42 -7.06
C GLY A 213 -19.01 0.46 -5.88
N THR A 214 -19.16 -0.85 -6.12
CA THR A 214 -19.01 -1.88 -5.07
C THR A 214 -17.59 -1.90 -4.51
N VAL A 215 -16.57 -1.92 -5.37
CA VAL A 215 -15.16 -1.97 -4.96
C VAL A 215 -14.78 -0.70 -4.19
N GLY A 216 -15.20 0.47 -4.68
CA GLY A 216 -14.96 1.75 -4.01
C GLY A 216 -15.65 1.84 -2.66
N ALA A 217 -16.92 1.43 -2.55
CA ALA A 217 -17.66 1.44 -1.28
C ALA A 217 -17.07 0.47 -0.25
N VAL A 218 -16.66 -0.74 -0.66
CA VAL A 218 -16.00 -1.70 0.24
C VAL A 218 -14.66 -1.15 0.71
N PHE A 219 -13.88 -0.55 -0.20
CA PHE A 219 -12.60 0.07 0.14
C PHE A 219 -12.77 1.25 1.11
N GLU A 220 -13.70 2.15 0.80
CA GLU A 220 -14.01 3.32 1.63
C GLU A 220 -14.50 2.91 3.01
N TYR A 221 -15.41 1.92 3.09
CA TYR A 221 -15.84 1.37 4.37
C TYR A 221 -14.67 0.82 5.18
N PHE A 222 -13.83 -0.02 4.56
CA PHE A 222 -12.71 -0.65 5.23
C PHE A 222 -11.66 0.37 5.68
N ALA A 223 -11.35 1.36 4.85
CA ALA A 223 -10.40 2.42 5.19
C ALA A 223 -10.90 3.26 6.37
N GLY A 224 -12.17 3.67 6.35
CA GLY A 224 -12.78 4.42 7.46
C GLY A 224 -12.80 3.62 8.76
N TRP A 225 -13.25 2.35 8.68
CA TRP A 225 -13.26 1.44 9.82
C TRP A 225 -11.86 1.19 10.38
N PHE A 226 -10.86 1.03 9.51
CA PHE A 226 -9.47 0.83 9.93
C PHE A 226 -8.93 2.04 10.70
N PHE A 227 -9.11 3.27 10.19
CA PHE A 227 -8.64 4.47 10.88
C PHE A 227 -9.36 4.71 12.21
N GLU A 228 -10.67 4.43 12.26
CA GLU A 228 -11.46 4.55 13.49
C GLU A 228 -11.01 3.52 14.54
N THR A 229 -10.84 2.25 14.15
CA THR A 229 -10.49 1.18 15.08
C THR A 229 -9.02 1.22 15.50
N ALA A 230 -8.10 1.55 14.58
CA ALA A 230 -6.66 1.50 14.87
C ALA A 230 -6.14 2.76 15.57
N PHE A 231 -6.70 3.94 15.28
CA PHE A 231 -6.17 5.23 15.78
C PHE A 231 -7.24 6.14 16.39
N GLY A 232 -8.52 5.73 16.41
CA GLY A 232 -9.62 6.59 16.83
C GLY A 232 -9.83 7.76 15.88
N ILE A 233 -9.39 7.66 14.62
CA ILE A 233 -9.43 8.75 13.65
C ILE A 233 -10.66 8.62 12.76
N VAL A 234 -11.48 9.66 12.74
CA VAL A 234 -12.56 9.84 11.77
C VAL A 234 -12.07 10.81 10.69
N ALA A 235 -11.67 10.24 9.55
CA ALA A 235 -11.19 10.99 8.38
C ALA A 235 -12.34 11.54 7.52
N TRP A 236 -13.48 10.87 7.52
CA TRP A 236 -14.74 11.34 6.93
C TRP A 236 -15.93 10.68 7.64
N SER A 237 -17.09 11.31 7.54
CA SER A 237 -18.35 10.74 8.01
C SER A 237 -19.48 11.04 7.03
N TYR A 238 -20.24 10.01 6.68
CA TYR A 238 -21.47 10.10 5.89
C TYR A 238 -22.73 9.90 6.72
N GLU A 239 -22.64 10.14 8.04
CA GLU A 239 -23.81 10.16 8.90
C GLU A 239 -24.86 11.14 8.36
N GLY A 240 -26.13 10.72 8.35
CA GLY A 240 -27.23 11.49 7.74
C GLY A 240 -27.41 11.30 6.22
N HIS A 241 -26.49 10.65 5.51
CA HIS A 241 -26.72 10.26 4.12
C HIS A 241 -27.65 9.04 4.02
N PRO A 242 -28.48 8.93 2.97
CA PRO A 242 -29.36 7.78 2.78
C PRO A 242 -28.54 6.51 2.55
N PHE A 243 -28.96 5.40 3.17
CA PHE A 243 -28.26 4.12 3.13
C PHE A 243 -26.78 4.23 3.56
N ASN A 244 -26.52 5.02 4.59
CA ASN A 244 -25.24 5.07 5.29
C ASN A 244 -24.96 3.74 6.02
N PHE A 245 -23.72 3.26 5.95
CA PHE A 245 -23.21 2.09 6.65
C PHE A 245 -22.16 2.53 7.66
N HIS A 246 -22.56 2.61 8.93
CA HIS A 246 -21.72 2.99 10.09
C HIS A 246 -20.93 4.31 9.93
N GLY A 247 -21.39 5.23 9.08
CA GLY A 247 -20.69 6.50 8.85
C GLY A 247 -19.55 6.41 7.84
N HIS A 248 -19.06 5.21 7.52
CA HIS A 248 -17.85 5.03 6.69
C HIS A 248 -18.12 5.06 5.19
N THR A 249 -19.27 4.57 4.73
CA THR A 249 -19.69 4.65 3.32
C THR A 249 -21.21 4.82 3.21
N SER A 250 -21.69 5.20 2.03
CA SER A 250 -23.13 5.32 1.76
C SER A 250 -23.45 4.96 0.32
N LEU A 251 -24.72 4.64 0.01
CA LEU A 251 -25.12 4.34 -1.36
C LEU A 251 -24.84 5.48 -2.37
N PRO A 252 -25.06 6.77 -2.03
CA PRO A 252 -24.63 7.87 -2.89
C PRO A 252 -23.13 7.88 -3.16
N MET A 253 -22.30 7.58 -2.16
CA MET A 253 -20.85 7.52 -2.33
C MET A 253 -20.42 6.31 -3.15
N ALA A 254 -21.08 5.16 -2.98
CA ALA A 254 -20.91 4.01 -3.87
C ALA A 254 -21.22 4.38 -5.34
N ALA A 255 -22.25 5.20 -5.58
CA ALA A 255 -22.55 5.69 -6.92
C ALA A 255 -21.47 6.65 -7.45
N VAL A 256 -20.94 7.54 -6.61
CA VAL A 256 -19.80 8.41 -6.97
C VAL A 256 -18.57 7.57 -7.33
N TRP A 257 -18.23 6.56 -6.53
CA TRP A 257 -17.16 5.61 -6.83
C TRP A 257 -17.40 4.85 -8.14
N GLY A 258 -18.66 4.51 -8.45
CA GLY A 258 -19.02 3.92 -9.74
C GLY A 258 -18.77 4.85 -10.93
N LEU A 259 -19.12 6.14 -10.81
CA LEU A 259 -18.83 7.15 -11.84
C LEU A 259 -17.32 7.36 -11.99
N ILE A 260 -16.60 7.47 -10.87
CA ILE A 260 -15.15 7.59 -10.85
C ILE A 260 -14.52 6.36 -11.52
N GLY A 261 -14.95 5.15 -11.20
CA GLY A 261 -14.44 3.93 -11.82
C GLY A 261 -14.67 3.88 -13.33
N LEU A 262 -15.86 4.30 -13.78
CA LEU A 262 -16.18 4.40 -15.21
C LEU A 262 -15.28 5.43 -15.93
N GLY A 263 -15.18 6.64 -15.37
CA GLY A 263 -14.34 7.71 -15.90
C GLY A 263 -12.85 7.34 -15.86
N TRP A 264 -12.41 6.66 -14.81
CA TRP A 264 -11.06 6.15 -14.64
C TRP A 264 -10.70 5.19 -15.77
N MET A 265 -11.50 4.14 -15.96
CA MET A 265 -11.21 3.12 -16.97
C MET A 265 -11.22 3.65 -18.40
N LYS A 266 -12.16 4.55 -18.73
CA LYS A 266 -12.35 5.01 -20.11
C LYS A 266 -11.57 6.25 -20.48
N LEU A 267 -11.30 7.13 -19.51
CA LEU A 267 -10.68 8.43 -19.76
C LEU A 267 -9.31 8.52 -19.12
N ALA A 268 -9.20 8.41 -17.79
CA ALA A 268 -7.96 8.76 -17.10
C ALA A 268 -6.85 7.70 -17.24
N LEU A 269 -7.19 6.42 -17.08
CA LEU A 269 -6.23 5.31 -17.06
C LEU A 269 -5.39 5.23 -18.35
N PRO A 270 -5.94 5.37 -19.57
CA PRO A 270 -5.13 5.45 -20.79
C PRO A 270 -4.06 6.55 -20.76
N TYR A 271 -4.39 7.74 -20.23
CA TYR A 271 -3.42 8.85 -20.14
C TYR A 271 -2.36 8.62 -19.07
N VAL A 272 -2.75 8.05 -17.92
CA VAL A 272 -1.82 7.67 -16.87
C VAL A 272 -0.84 6.62 -17.40
N MET A 273 -1.33 5.62 -18.13
CA MET A 273 -0.50 4.59 -18.76
C MET A 273 0.47 5.19 -19.78
N LEU A 274 0.02 6.13 -20.62
CA LEU A 274 0.90 6.87 -21.54
C LEU A 274 1.98 7.67 -20.78
N PHE A 275 1.65 8.25 -19.63
CA PHE A 275 2.62 8.96 -18.80
C PHE A 275 3.66 8.00 -18.20
N ILE A 276 3.22 6.85 -17.68
CA ILE A 276 4.10 5.79 -17.17
C ILE A 276 5.04 5.29 -18.26
N ASP A 277 4.54 5.12 -19.49
CA ASP A 277 5.35 4.63 -20.60
C ASP A 277 6.44 5.59 -21.06
N ARG A 278 6.35 6.89 -20.70
CA ARG A 278 7.42 7.87 -20.95
C ARG A 278 8.65 7.66 -20.07
N ILE A 279 8.55 6.87 -18.99
CA ILE A 279 9.70 6.57 -18.12
C ILE A 279 10.72 5.76 -18.94
N PRO A 280 11.95 6.28 -19.12
CA PRO A 280 12.99 5.60 -19.90
C PRO A 280 13.27 4.21 -19.34
N LEU A 281 13.49 3.23 -20.23
CA LEU A 281 13.64 1.82 -19.83
C LEU A 281 14.72 1.61 -18.75
N ARG A 282 15.86 2.29 -18.92
CA ARG A 282 16.99 2.26 -17.97
C ARG A 282 16.64 2.80 -16.58
N MET A 283 15.63 3.66 -16.48
CA MET A 283 15.19 4.29 -15.24
C MET A 283 14.04 3.55 -14.57
N ARG A 284 13.34 2.64 -15.26
CA ARG A 284 12.15 1.97 -14.71
C ARG A 284 12.44 1.27 -13.39
N VAL A 285 13.47 0.43 -13.34
CA VAL A 285 13.88 -0.28 -12.11
C VAL A 285 14.38 0.67 -11.02
N PRO A 286 15.43 1.49 -11.23
CA PRO A 286 15.99 2.31 -10.14
C PRO A 286 15.00 3.35 -9.63
N LEU A 287 14.22 4.00 -10.50
CA LEU A 287 13.26 5.03 -10.07
C LEU A 287 12.10 4.42 -9.27
N THR A 288 11.60 3.26 -9.70
CA THR A 288 10.56 2.53 -8.97
C THR A 288 11.09 2.03 -7.64
N ALA A 289 12.33 1.53 -7.60
CA ALA A 289 12.92 1.03 -6.36
C ALA A 289 13.11 2.14 -5.31
N VAL A 290 13.70 3.27 -5.72
CA VAL A 290 13.88 4.43 -4.85
C VAL A 290 12.52 4.98 -4.41
N GLY A 291 11.59 5.17 -5.36
CA GLY A 291 10.25 5.67 -5.05
C GLY A 291 9.47 4.76 -4.10
N ALA A 292 9.55 3.44 -4.29
CA ALA A 292 8.88 2.48 -3.43
C ALA A 292 9.47 2.46 -2.02
N VAL A 293 10.80 2.55 -1.87
CA VAL A 293 11.42 2.66 -0.54
C VAL A 293 11.01 3.96 0.14
N LEU A 294 11.02 5.10 -0.57
CA LEU A 294 10.61 6.38 -0.01
C LEU A 294 9.13 6.39 0.43
N LEU A 295 8.22 5.94 -0.43
CA LEU A 295 6.78 5.89 -0.11
C LEU A 295 6.47 4.85 0.96
N LEU A 296 7.17 3.71 0.96
CA LEU A 296 7.03 2.73 2.04
C LEU A 296 7.47 3.37 3.35
N THR A 297 8.65 3.98 3.39
CA THR A 297 9.21 4.68 4.57
C THR A 297 8.26 5.77 5.08
N ASP A 298 7.71 6.58 4.19
CA ASP A 298 6.74 7.63 4.55
C ASP A 298 5.43 7.03 5.09
N ALA A 299 4.95 5.91 4.53
CA ALA A 299 3.83 5.18 5.09
C ALA A 299 4.13 4.66 6.52
N ILE A 300 5.35 4.15 6.76
CA ILE A 300 5.80 3.74 8.11
C ILE A 300 5.73 4.91 9.06
N LEU A 301 6.41 6.01 8.71
CA LEU A 301 6.53 7.17 9.55
C LEU A 301 5.16 7.80 9.80
N THR A 302 4.26 7.76 8.81
CA THR A 302 2.88 8.20 8.97
C THR A 302 2.14 7.36 10.01
N VAL A 303 2.17 6.03 9.90
CA VAL A 303 1.49 5.15 10.86
C VAL A 303 2.06 5.33 12.27
N VAL A 304 3.38 5.36 12.40
CA VAL A 304 4.06 5.57 13.70
C VAL A 304 3.71 6.95 14.28
N ALA A 305 3.69 8.00 13.46
CA ALA A 305 3.30 9.34 13.90
C ALA A 305 1.83 9.41 14.35
N LEU A 306 0.93 8.73 13.64
CA LEU A 306 -0.49 8.65 14.01
C LEU A 306 -0.69 7.89 15.33
N ASP A 307 -0.01 6.75 15.52
CA ASP A 307 -0.05 6.01 16.79
C ASP A 307 0.52 6.86 17.94
N CYS A 308 1.69 7.48 17.75
CA CYS A 308 2.28 8.35 18.78
C CYS A 308 1.36 9.53 19.12
N TRP A 309 0.72 10.14 18.12
CA TRP A 309 -0.25 11.21 18.35
C TRP A 309 -1.47 10.71 19.13
N TYR A 310 -2.00 9.54 18.77
CA TYR A 310 -3.08 8.87 19.50
C TYR A 310 -2.72 8.60 20.97
N GLN A 311 -1.55 8.01 21.24
CA GLN A 311 -1.07 7.72 22.60
C GLN A 311 -0.94 9.00 23.44
N ARG A 312 -0.47 10.11 22.84
CA ARG A 312 -0.40 11.41 23.54
C ARG A 312 -1.78 11.98 23.84
N MET A 313 -2.75 11.85 22.91
CA MET A 313 -4.13 12.28 23.12
C MET A 313 -4.83 11.49 24.23
N LEU A 314 -4.42 10.25 24.50
CA LEU A 314 -4.85 9.47 25.67
C LEU A 314 -4.22 9.94 27.00
N GLY A 315 -3.18 10.79 26.95
CA GLY A 315 -2.42 11.22 28.13
C GLY A 315 -1.37 10.22 28.60
N ASN A 316 -1.02 9.22 27.77
CA ASN A 316 0.02 8.25 28.11
C ASN A 316 1.41 8.92 28.10
N PRO A 317 2.30 8.57 29.05
CA PRO A 317 3.65 9.14 29.09
C PRO A 317 4.49 8.60 27.92
N ILE A 318 5.36 9.46 27.39
CA ILE A 318 6.39 9.06 26.42
C ILE A 318 7.37 8.13 27.13
N SER A 319 7.47 6.89 26.65
CA SER A 319 8.21 5.82 27.32
C SER A 319 9.28 5.17 26.44
N THR A 320 9.20 5.35 25.11
CA THR A 320 10.14 4.74 24.16
C THR A 320 10.93 5.77 23.36
N PRO A 321 12.15 5.44 22.88
CA PRO A 321 12.95 6.33 22.05
C PRO A 321 12.22 6.79 20.76
N TRP A 322 11.37 5.93 20.19
CA TRP A 322 10.60 6.27 18.99
C TRP A 322 9.48 7.27 19.29
N GLN A 323 8.82 7.16 20.44
CA GLN A 323 7.83 8.14 20.89
C GLN A 323 8.48 9.51 21.16
N GLU A 324 9.70 9.53 21.69
CA GLU A 324 10.46 10.77 21.88
C GLU A 324 10.84 11.42 20.53
N LEU A 325 11.32 10.62 19.57
CA LEU A 325 11.61 11.11 18.22
C LEU A 325 10.34 11.68 17.55
N CYS A 326 9.21 11.01 17.71
CA CYS A 326 7.91 11.48 17.20
C CYS A 326 7.46 12.77 17.91
N ALA A 327 7.66 12.89 19.21
CA ALA A 327 7.33 14.13 19.93
C ALA A 327 8.20 15.33 19.47
N GLN A 328 9.43 15.07 19.00
CA GLN A 328 10.33 16.11 18.49
C GLN A 328 10.02 16.54 17.04
N HIS A 329 9.61 15.60 16.18
CA HIS A 329 9.46 15.85 14.74
C HIS A 329 8.00 15.88 14.26
N PHE A 330 7.09 15.25 14.99
CA PHE A 330 5.66 15.07 14.68
C PHE A 330 4.82 15.40 15.93
N ASP A 331 5.01 16.61 16.45
CA ASP A 331 4.25 17.14 17.59
C ASP A 331 2.76 17.36 17.25
N ASP A 332 1.96 17.69 18.25
CA ASP A 332 0.51 17.80 18.07
C ASP A 332 0.11 18.96 17.15
N GLU A 333 0.91 20.03 17.10
CA GLU A 333 0.67 21.17 16.20
C GLU A 333 0.94 20.77 14.75
N PHE A 334 2.06 20.08 14.49
CA PHE A 334 2.37 19.52 13.19
C PHE A 334 1.28 18.57 12.72
N MET A 335 0.87 17.62 13.57
CA MET A 335 -0.12 16.61 13.19
C MET A 335 -1.48 17.24 12.87
N ARG A 336 -1.94 18.22 13.66
CA ARG A 336 -3.17 18.97 13.39
C ARG A 336 -3.13 19.76 12.08
N LYS A 337 -2.02 20.45 11.79
CA LYS A 337 -1.85 21.19 10.51
C LYS A 337 -1.68 20.25 9.32
N ARG A 338 -1.13 19.06 9.54
CA ARG A 338 -0.91 18.10 8.47
C ARG A 338 -2.19 17.37 8.09
N PHE A 339 -2.99 17.00 9.08
CA PHE A 339 -4.22 16.22 8.93
C PHE A 339 -5.46 17.03 9.36
N GLU A 340 -5.62 18.24 8.81
CA GLU A 340 -6.65 19.21 9.23
C GLU A 340 -8.08 18.70 9.12
N THR A 341 -8.32 17.78 8.19
CA THR A 341 -9.64 17.18 7.93
C THR A 341 -9.96 15.98 8.83
N MET A 342 -8.98 15.49 9.58
CA MET A 342 -9.13 14.34 10.45
C MET A 342 -9.48 14.76 11.87
N SER A 343 -10.49 14.13 12.44
CA SER A 343 -10.84 14.31 13.85
C SER A 343 -10.45 13.07 14.64
N MET A 344 -9.71 13.26 15.74
CA MET A 344 -9.25 12.17 16.60
C MET A 344 -10.13 12.07 17.85
N TRP A 345 -10.73 10.90 18.03
CA TRP A 345 -11.62 10.54 19.12
C TRP A 345 -11.12 9.23 19.74
N PRO A 346 -10.21 9.29 20.73
CA PRO A 346 -9.52 8.09 21.19
C PRO A 346 -10.44 6.97 21.70
N VAL A 347 -11.61 7.33 22.24
CA VAL A 347 -12.66 6.42 22.71
C VAL A 347 -13.18 5.46 21.62
N LEU A 348 -12.98 5.77 20.34
CA LEU A 348 -13.42 4.91 19.23
C LEU A 348 -12.50 3.71 18.99
N ALA A 349 -11.21 3.79 19.34
CA ALA A 349 -10.24 2.70 19.15
C ALA A 349 -10.33 1.59 20.21
N ASP A 350 -11.01 1.83 21.32
CA ASP A 350 -11.23 0.87 22.42
C ASP A 350 -12.44 -0.07 22.18
N ARG A 351 -13.01 -0.11 20.95
CA ARG A 351 -14.25 -0.82 20.63
C ARG A 351 -14.08 -2.18 19.96
#